data_AF-A0A2G4K634-F1
#
_entry.id   AF-A0A2G4K634-F1
#
_cell.length_a   1.000
_cell.length_b   1.000
_cell.length_c   1.000
_cell.angle_alpha   90.00
_cell.angle_beta   90.00
_cell.angle_gamma   90.00
#
_symmetry.space_group_name_H-M   'P 1'
#
loop_
_entity.id
_entity.type
_entity.pdbx_description
1 polymer ?
#
loop_
_entity_poly.entity_id
_entity_poly.type
_entity_poly.pdbx_seq_one_letter_code
_entity_poly.pdbx_strand_id
1 'polypeptide(L)'
;MPVTPNSLVTPQAPITGTGVMTAAQTSYGDTVSNAVQVLASQTNGARITKVTAIPRATVSATQMQLYVSSNGGTTLRLINTALMPAYSMSQSTQAAVTDFGYAEVAPLILAAGESLWMASGVALASGIVGRVEGAAY
;
A
#
# COMPACT_ATOMS: atom_id res chain seq x y z
N MET A 1 0.19 15.70 40.91
CA MET A 1 0.58 14.72 39.88
C MET A 1 1.46 15.43 38.87
N PRO A 2 2.69 14.97 38.61
CA PRO A 2 3.42 15.43 37.43
C PRO A 2 2.58 15.08 36.20
N VAL A 3 2.17 16.11 35.45
CA VAL A 3 1.49 15.92 34.16
C VAL A 3 2.57 15.74 33.10
N THR A 4 2.48 14.67 32.32
CA THR A 4 3.36 14.48 31.16
C THR A 4 3.17 15.67 30.23
N PRO A 5 4.23 16.41 29.86
CA PRO A 5 4.11 17.49 28.90
C PRO A 5 3.48 16.96 27.60
N ASN A 6 2.46 17.66 27.10
CA ASN A 6 1.90 17.37 25.80
C ASN A 6 2.97 17.69 24.74
N SER A 7 3.66 16.67 24.23
CA SER A 7 4.61 16.85 23.14
C SER A 7 3.86 16.88 21.82
N LEU A 8 4.11 17.90 20.99
CA LEU A 8 3.59 17.95 19.63
C LEU A 8 4.29 16.87 18.79
N VAL A 9 3.53 15.91 18.28
CA VAL A 9 4.01 14.87 17.36
C VAL A 9 3.53 15.24 15.95
N THR A 10 4.44 15.73 15.11
CA THR A 10 4.18 16.02 13.70
C THR A 10 4.88 14.99 12.82
N PRO A 11 4.44 14.75 11.58
CA PRO A 11 5.23 13.98 10.63
C PRO A 11 6.58 14.69 10.39
N GLN A 12 7.69 14.03 10.70
CA GLN A 12 9.03 14.64 10.71
C GLN A 12 10.00 13.98 9.74
N ALA A 13 9.80 12.70 9.41
CA ALA A 13 10.72 11.94 8.57
C ALA A 13 10.02 11.45 7.31
N PRO A 14 10.44 11.89 6.10
CA PRO A 14 9.96 11.33 4.85
C PRO A 14 10.23 9.82 4.80
N ILE A 15 9.21 9.05 4.41
CA ILE A 15 9.30 7.60 4.27
C ILE A 15 8.78 7.17 2.90
N THR A 16 9.38 6.11 2.38
CA THR A 16 8.90 5.45 1.16
C THR A 16 8.95 3.95 1.34
N GLY A 17 8.10 3.24 0.61
CA GLY A 17 8.07 1.79 0.61
C GLY A 17 7.67 1.25 -0.75
N THR A 18 8.13 0.05 -1.07
CA THR A 18 7.81 -0.63 -2.33
C THR A 18 7.64 -2.12 -2.11
N GLY A 19 6.75 -2.74 -2.89
CA GLY A 19 6.54 -4.19 -2.87
C GLY A 19 6.10 -4.69 -4.24
N VAL A 20 6.45 -5.93 -4.58
CA VAL A 20 6.13 -6.54 -5.88
C VAL A 20 5.16 -7.70 -5.68
N MET A 21 3.94 -7.55 -6.20
CA MET A 21 2.89 -8.57 -6.14
C MET A 21 2.99 -9.46 -7.37
N THR A 22 3.29 -10.74 -7.19
CA THR A 22 3.44 -11.72 -8.29
C THR A 22 2.33 -12.78 -8.32
N ALA A 23 1.70 -13.04 -7.16
CA ALA A 23 0.61 -13.99 -7.01
C ALA A 23 -0.75 -13.28 -6.93
N ALA A 24 -1.80 -13.97 -7.37
CA ALA A 24 -3.17 -13.47 -7.28
C ALA A 24 -3.72 -13.60 -5.86
N GLN A 25 -4.41 -12.57 -5.37
CA GLN A 25 -5.27 -12.64 -4.20
C GLN A 25 -6.74 -12.53 -4.63
N THR A 26 -7.47 -13.63 -4.50
CA THR A 26 -8.89 -13.76 -4.88
C THR A 26 -9.82 -13.78 -3.68
N SER A 27 -9.29 -13.91 -2.46
CA SER A 27 -10.05 -13.87 -1.21
C SER A 27 -10.00 -12.49 -0.55
N TYR A 28 -11.10 -12.14 0.10
CA TYR A 28 -11.29 -10.85 0.78
C TYR A 28 -11.38 -10.97 2.30
N GLY A 29 -11.15 -12.18 2.83
CA GLY A 29 -11.13 -12.40 4.27
C GLY A 29 -9.87 -11.83 4.91
N ASP A 30 -9.86 -11.78 6.25
CA ASP A 30 -8.76 -11.18 6.99
C ASP A 30 -7.48 -12.05 7.04
N THR A 31 -7.57 -13.29 6.55
CA THR A 31 -6.44 -14.20 6.33
C THR A 31 -6.06 -14.19 4.86
N VAL A 32 -5.10 -13.36 4.52
CA VAL A 32 -4.71 -13.05 3.14
C VAL A 32 -3.36 -13.68 2.84
N SER A 33 -3.29 -14.65 1.92
CA SER A 33 -2.07 -15.43 1.67
C SER A 33 -1.05 -14.78 0.73
N ASN A 34 -1.52 -13.94 -0.20
CA ASN A 34 -0.71 -13.44 -1.33
C ASN A 34 -0.53 -11.92 -1.34
N ALA A 35 -0.78 -11.25 -0.20
CA ALA A 35 -0.44 -9.85 -0.07
C ALA A 35 1.04 -9.67 0.25
N VAL A 36 1.58 -8.55 -0.20
CA VAL A 36 2.98 -8.19 -0.06
C VAL A 36 3.08 -6.92 0.76
N GLN A 37 3.97 -6.90 1.75
CA GLN A 37 4.21 -5.71 2.56
C GLN A 37 4.82 -4.62 1.67
N VAL A 38 4.19 -3.46 1.63
CA VAL A 38 4.68 -2.29 0.89
C VAL A 38 5.29 -1.24 1.80
N LEU A 39 4.86 -1.19 3.07
CA LEU A 39 5.46 -0.33 4.09
C LEU A 39 5.52 -1.08 5.42
N ALA A 40 6.71 -1.14 6.02
CA ALA A 40 6.92 -1.68 7.36
C ALA A 40 6.27 -0.78 8.43
N SER A 41 5.94 -1.37 9.56
CA SER A 41 5.33 -0.64 10.68
C SER A 41 6.24 0.47 11.19
N GLN A 42 5.65 1.64 11.47
CA GLN A 42 6.36 2.75 12.09
C GLN A 42 6.03 2.86 13.58
N THR A 43 7.03 3.19 14.39
CA THR A 43 6.91 3.22 15.87
C THR A 43 5.80 4.17 16.34
N ASN A 44 5.68 5.36 15.72
CA ASN A 44 4.67 6.37 16.09
C ASN A 44 3.52 6.46 15.07
N GLY A 45 3.48 5.56 14.09
CA GLY A 45 2.56 5.63 12.96
C GLY A 45 3.11 6.44 11.80
N ALA A 46 2.28 6.62 10.77
CA ALA A 46 2.67 7.35 9.57
C ALA A 46 1.50 8.07 8.92
N ARG A 47 1.81 9.17 8.24
CA ARG A 47 0.90 9.89 7.35
C ARG A 47 1.30 9.61 5.91
N ILE A 48 0.48 8.84 5.22
CA ILE A 48 0.71 8.41 3.84
C ILE A 48 -0.07 9.32 2.90
N THR A 49 0.63 9.87 1.92
CA THR A 49 0.07 10.90 1.03
C THR A 49 0.08 10.46 -0.42
N LYS A 50 0.66 9.30 -0.73
CA LYS A 50 0.58 8.69 -2.05
C LYS A 50 0.72 7.17 -1.96
N VAL A 51 -0.18 6.46 -2.63
CA VAL A 51 -0.10 5.00 -2.83
C VAL A 51 -0.43 4.72 -4.28
N THR A 52 0.52 4.14 -5.01
CA THR A 52 0.36 3.85 -6.44
C THR A 52 0.77 2.43 -6.77
N ALA A 53 0.27 1.92 -7.90
CA ALA A 53 0.67 0.64 -8.46
C ALA A 53 0.97 0.77 -9.96
N ILE A 54 2.01 0.07 -10.42
CA ILE A 54 2.43 0.05 -11.83
C ILE A 54 2.65 -1.40 -12.27
N PRO A 55 2.01 -1.86 -13.37
CA PRO A 55 2.25 -3.20 -13.89
C PRO A 55 3.65 -3.32 -14.52
N ARG A 56 4.32 -4.46 -14.31
CA ARG A 56 5.61 -4.78 -14.98
C ARG A 56 5.48 -5.82 -16.09
N ALA A 57 4.25 -6.23 -16.41
CA ALA A 57 3.93 -7.15 -17.50
C ALA A 57 2.50 -6.85 -17.99
N THR A 58 2.12 -7.46 -19.12
CA THR A 58 0.75 -7.35 -19.64
C THR A 58 -0.26 -7.85 -18.61
N VAL A 59 -1.26 -7.03 -18.32
CA VAL A 59 -2.25 -7.27 -17.28
C VAL A 59 -3.65 -7.22 -17.88
N SER A 60 -4.52 -8.16 -17.49
CA SER A 60 -5.97 -8.00 -17.65
C SER A 60 -6.50 -7.00 -16.64
N ALA A 61 -7.71 -6.45 -16.85
CA ALA A 61 -8.33 -5.61 -15.84
C ALA A 61 -8.38 -6.36 -14.51
N THR A 62 -7.83 -5.77 -13.46
CA THR A 62 -7.64 -6.42 -12.17
C THR A 62 -7.88 -5.46 -11.03
N GLN A 63 -8.40 -5.98 -9.93
CA GLN A 63 -8.54 -5.20 -8.72
C GLN A 63 -7.22 -5.21 -7.95
N MET A 64 -6.74 -4.01 -7.63
CA MET A 64 -5.69 -3.78 -6.67
C MET A 64 -6.32 -3.65 -5.28
N GLN A 65 -5.74 -4.32 -4.29
CA GLN A 65 -6.26 -4.40 -2.93
C GLN A 65 -5.22 -3.81 -1.97
N LEU A 66 -5.66 -2.94 -1.07
CA LEU A 66 -4.83 -2.32 -0.05
C LEU A 66 -5.29 -2.76 1.33
N TYR A 67 -4.34 -3.22 2.14
CA TYR A 67 -4.57 -3.78 3.46
C TYR A 67 -3.72 -3.11 4.53
N VAL A 68 -4.23 -3.07 5.75
CA VAL A 68 -3.48 -2.71 6.95
C VAL A 68 -3.33 -3.92 7.86
N SER A 69 -2.16 -4.04 8.49
CA SER A 69 -1.89 -5.03 9.53
C SER A 69 -1.34 -4.39 10.78
N SER A 70 -1.98 -4.66 11.92
CA SER A 70 -1.50 -4.27 13.25
C SER A 70 -0.68 -5.39 13.93
N ASN A 71 -0.47 -6.53 13.25
CA ASN A 71 0.19 -7.73 13.80
C ASN A 71 1.18 -8.36 12.81
N GLY A 72 1.91 -7.53 12.08
CA GLY A 72 3.04 -7.96 11.24
C GLY A 72 2.66 -8.85 10.05
N GLY A 73 1.42 -8.76 9.55
CA GLY A 73 0.94 -9.52 8.39
C GLY A 73 0.13 -10.77 8.73
N THR A 74 -0.09 -11.08 10.01
CA THR A 74 -0.90 -12.26 10.40
C THR A 74 -2.38 -12.08 10.06
N THR A 75 -2.89 -10.86 10.25
CA THR A 75 -4.25 -10.46 9.92
C THR A 75 -4.19 -9.19 9.09
N LEU A 76 -4.89 -9.21 7.96
CA LEU A 76 -4.88 -8.14 6.97
C LEU A 76 -6.29 -7.63 6.74
N ARG A 77 -6.54 -6.38 7.14
CA ARG A 77 -7.84 -5.72 6.96
C ARG A 77 -7.85 -4.95 5.66
N LEU A 78 -8.81 -5.24 4.78
CA LEU A 78 -8.97 -4.50 3.52
C LEU A 78 -9.46 -3.08 3.82
N ILE A 79 -8.71 -2.07 3.40
CA ILE A 79 -9.02 -0.67 3.66
C ILE A 79 -9.41 0.10 2.39
N ASN A 80 -8.95 -0.34 1.23
CA ASN A 80 -9.25 0.31 -0.04
C ASN A 80 -8.99 -0.64 -1.22
N THR A 81 -9.62 -0.36 -2.36
CA THR A 81 -9.40 -1.08 -3.62
C THR A 81 -9.39 -0.10 -4.78
N ALA A 82 -8.61 -0.39 -5.81
CA ALA A 82 -8.58 0.37 -7.05
C ALA A 82 -8.63 -0.56 -8.27
N LEU A 83 -9.27 -0.15 -9.36
CA LEU A 83 -9.26 -0.91 -10.62
C LEU A 83 -8.01 -0.54 -11.42
N MET A 84 -7.12 -1.51 -11.63
CA MET A 84 -6.09 -1.41 -12.66
C MET A 84 -6.71 -1.85 -13.99
N PRO A 85 -6.81 -0.97 -15.00
CA PRO A 85 -7.37 -1.33 -16.29
C PRO A 85 -6.47 -2.33 -17.01
N ALA A 86 -7.04 -3.05 -17.98
CA ALA A 86 -6.25 -3.92 -18.84
C ALA A 86 -5.19 -3.10 -19.60
N TYR A 87 -3.96 -3.60 -19.64
CA TYR A 87 -2.85 -2.93 -20.30
C TYR A 87 -1.88 -3.94 -20.92
N SER A 88 -1.62 -3.77 -22.21
CA SER A 88 -0.59 -4.52 -22.95
C SER A 88 0.74 -3.83 -22.81
N MET A 89 1.71 -4.48 -22.17
CA MET A 89 3.02 -3.89 -21.95
C MET A 89 3.77 -3.62 -23.27
N SER A 90 4.25 -2.39 -23.43
CA SER A 90 5.03 -1.95 -24.58
C SER A 90 6.14 -0.99 -24.11
N GLN A 91 7.32 -1.10 -24.72
CA GLN A 91 8.44 -0.19 -24.45
C GLN A 91 8.24 1.21 -25.05
N SER A 92 7.30 1.37 -25.98
CA SER A 92 6.98 2.64 -26.62
C SER A 92 5.79 3.37 -25.98
N THR A 93 5.22 2.82 -24.90
CA THR A 93 4.01 3.36 -24.27
C THR A 93 4.18 3.42 -22.76
N GLN A 94 3.75 4.51 -22.14
CA GLN A 94 3.78 4.65 -20.69
C GLN A 94 2.81 3.63 -20.06
N ALA A 95 3.31 2.83 -19.12
CA ALA A 95 2.45 1.98 -18.30
C ALA A 95 1.57 2.85 -17.40
N ALA A 96 0.25 2.63 -17.46
CA ALA A 96 -0.70 3.39 -16.68
C ALA A 96 -0.47 3.17 -15.17
N VAL A 97 -0.35 4.26 -14.43
CA VAL A 97 -0.26 4.24 -12.98
C VAL A 97 -1.66 4.12 -12.41
N THR A 98 -1.88 3.13 -11.53
CA THR A 98 -3.11 3.04 -10.73
C THR A 98 -2.88 3.79 -9.43
N ASP A 99 -3.71 4.79 -9.16
CA ASP A 99 -3.68 5.58 -7.94
C ASP A 99 -4.83 5.19 -7.01
N PHE A 100 -4.56 5.12 -5.71
CA PHE A 100 -5.55 4.87 -4.67
C PHE A 100 -6.21 6.16 -4.14
N GLY A 101 -5.75 7.33 -4.59
CA GLY A 101 -6.40 8.62 -4.36
C GLY A 101 -6.01 9.32 -3.06
N TYR A 102 -4.96 8.86 -2.38
CA TYR A 102 -4.43 9.57 -1.21
C TYR A 102 -3.66 10.81 -1.62
N ALA A 103 -3.76 11.86 -0.81
CA ALA A 103 -3.10 13.13 -1.04
C ALA A 103 -2.80 13.85 0.28
N GLU A 104 -2.07 14.96 0.23
CA GLU A 104 -1.82 15.79 1.42
C GLU A 104 -3.12 16.26 2.09
N VAL A 105 -4.15 16.57 1.31
CA VAL A 105 -5.45 17.04 1.84
C VAL A 105 -6.35 15.90 2.35
N ALA A 106 -6.07 14.66 1.92
CA ALA A 106 -6.81 13.46 2.29
C ALA A 106 -5.82 12.30 2.47
N PRO A 107 -4.98 12.35 3.52
CA PRO A 107 -3.95 11.36 3.73
C PRO A 107 -4.54 10.07 4.32
N LEU A 108 -3.87 8.95 4.10
CA LEU A 108 -4.07 7.75 4.89
C LEU A 108 -3.26 7.87 6.19
N ILE A 109 -3.92 7.73 7.33
CA ILE A 109 -3.26 7.71 8.64
C ILE A 109 -3.08 6.25 9.06
N LEU A 110 -1.83 5.89 9.37
CA LEU A 110 -1.47 4.61 9.96
C LEU A 110 -1.17 4.82 11.44
N ALA A 111 -1.80 4.04 12.30
CA ALA A 111 -1.52 4.06 13.73
C ALA A 111 -0.13 3.47 14.03
N ALA A 112 0.36 3.73 15.25
CA ALA A 112 1.60 3.14 15.75
C ALA A 112 1.57 1.61 15.62
N GLY A 113 2.63 1.04 15.04
CA GLY A 113 2.75 -0.41 14.81
C GLY A 113 1.97 -0.95 13.60
N GLU A 114 1.20 -0.13 12.89
CA GLU A 114 0.51 -0.57 11.68
C GLU A 114 1.43 -0.60 10.46
N SER A 115 1.34 -1.67 9.68
CA SER A 115 2.04 -1.86 8.42
C SER A 115 1.07 -1.90 7.25
N LEU A 116 1.54 -1.53 6.06
CA LEU A 116 0.72 -1.45 4.85
C LEU A 116 1.10 -2.57 3.89
N TRP A 117 0.09 -3.20 3.31
CA TRP A 117 0.22 -4.37 2.46
C TRP A 117 -0.64 -4.21 1.21
N MET A 118 -0.18 -4.73 0.08
CA MET A 118 -0.92 -4.68 -1.19
C MET A 118 -1.01 -6.06 -1.82
N ALA A 119 -2.10 -6.29 -2.55
CA ALA A 119 -2.29 -7.48 -3.37
C ALA A 119 -2.92 -7.14 -4.72
N SER A 120 -2.82 -8.05 -5.67
CA SER A 120 -3.44 -7.97 -6.99
C SER A 120 -4.37 -9.15 -7.23
N GLY A 121 -5.51 -8.93 -7.87
CA GLY A 121 -6.46 -9.98 -8.24
C GLY A 121 -5.99 -10.94 -9.34
N VAL A 122 -4.73 -10.82 -9.78
CA VAL A 122 -4.16 -11.56 -10.90
C VAL A 122 -2.70 -11.93 -10.60
N ALA A 123 -2.24 -13.05 -11.16
CA ALA A 123 -0.86 -13.49 -11.06
C ALA A 123 -0.07 -13.02 -12.29
N LEU A 124 1.08 -12.38 -12.07
CA LEU A 124 1.99 -11.93 -13.13
C LEU A 124 3.40 -12.30 -12.72
N ALA A 125 4.13 -12.99 -13.61
CA ALA A 125 5.51 -13.42 -13.33
C ALA A 125 6.46 -12.25 -13.01
N SER A 126 6.33 -11.14 -13.73
CA SER A 126 7.09 -9.90 -13.47
C SER A 126 6.46 -9.01 -12.40
N GLY A 127 5.23 -9.34 -12.00
CA GLY A 127 4.45 -8.70 -10.96
C GLY A 127 3.92 -7.30 -11.27
N ILE A 128 3.30 -6.73 -10.24
CA ILE A 128 2.86 -5.34 -10.18
C ILE A 128 3.59 -4.69 -9.01
N VAL A 129 4.18 -3.51 -9.21
CA VAL A 129 4.90 -2.78 -8.15
C VAL A 129 3.95 -1.83 -7.47
N GLY A 130 3.74 -2.03 -6.17
CA GLY A 130 3.15 -1.03 -5.29
C GLY A 130 4.23 -0.09 -4.76
N ARG A 131 3.92 1.20 -4.66
CA ARG A 131 4.78 2.22 -4.07
C ARG A 131 3.98 3.11 -3.14
N VAL A 132 4.60 3.45 -2.01
CA VAL A 132 4.01 4.24 -0.94
C VAL A 132 4.95 5.39 -0.60
N GLU A 133 4.41 6.59 -0.43
CA GLU A 133 5.16 7.78 -0.02
C GLU A 133 4.39 8.55 1.06
N GLY A 134 5.12 9.12 2.01
CA GLY A 134 4.54 9.86 3.12
C GLY A 134 5.60 10.30 4.13
N ALA A 135 5.18 10.49 5.37
CA ALA A 135 6.07 10.81 6.47
C ALA A 135 5.71 10.05 7.75
N ALA A 136 6.73 9.57 8.48
CA ALA A 136 6.58 9.00 9.82
C ALA A 136 6.45 10.12 10.86
N TYR A 137 5.67 9.84 11.91
CA TYR A 137 5.45 10.71 13.07
C TYR A 137 6.58 10.63 14.10
#